data_AF-A0A6A6X3N3-F1
#
_entry.id   AF-A0A6A6X3N3-F1
#
_cell.length_a   1.000
_cell.length_b   1.000
_cell.length_c   1.000
_cell.angle_alpha   90.00
_cell.angle_beta   90.00
_cell.angle_gamma   90.00
#
_symmetry.space_group_name_H-M   'P 1'
#
loop_
_entity.id
_entity.type
_entity.pdbx_description
1 polymer ?
#
loop_
_entity_poly.entity_id
_entity_poly.type
_entity_poly.pdbx_seq_one_letter_code
_entity_poly.pdbx_strand_id
1 'polypeptide(L)'
;MPTPLDRALHQRTPLFAFAAIVTGVAAWSIWGSDIFPSQDPGGDPETWTHEQCTTWLRNRNLHPSPLATTAELLERVKANMRTPRN
;
A
#
# COMPACT_ATOMS: atom_id res chain seq x y z
N MET A 1 -17.66 31.76 -42.68
CA MET A 1 -16.22 31.56 -42.35
C MET A 1 -16.17 31.12 -40.90
N PRO A 2 -15.61 29.95 -40.55
CA PRO A 2 -15.53 29.54 -39.16
C PRO A 2 -14.62 30.51 -38.40
N THR A 3 -15.13 31.04 -37.29
CA THR A 3 -14.38 31.99 -36.48
C THR A 3 -13.29 31.26 -35.68
N PRO A 4 -12.26 31.97 -35.19
CA PRO A 4 -11.27 31.37 -34.28
C PRO A 4 -11.91 30.71 -33.05
N LEU A 5 -13.04 31.25 -32.59
CA LEU A 5 -13.81 30.71 -31.45
C LEU A 5 -14.50 29.38 -31.80
N ASP A 6 -15.07 29.25 -33.00
CA ASP A 6 -15.66 27.98 -33.48
C ASP A 6 -14.61 26.88 -33.60
N ARG A 7 -13.39 27.22 -34.01
CA ARG A 7 -12.29 26.28 -34.11
C ARG A 7 -11.78 25.82 -32.74
N ALA A 8 -11.75 26.72 -31.76
CA ALA A 8 -11.38 26.40 -30.38
C ALA A 8 -12.42 25.48 -29.72
N LEU A 9 -13.72 25.72 -29.96
CA LEU A 9 -14.80 24.91 -29.40
C LEU A 9 -14.89 23.50 -30.03
N HIS A 10 -14.40 23.31 -31.25
CA HIS A 10 -14.33 22.00 -31.91
C HIS A 10 -13.02 21.23 -31.66
N GLN A 11 -12.12 21.76 -30.83
CA GLN A 11 -10.80 21.18 -30.64
C GLN A 11 -10.87 19.97 -29.71
N ARG A 12 -10.68 18.77 -30.26
CA ARG A 12 -10.68 17.50 -29.51
C ARG A 12 -9.34 17.21 -28.80
N THR A 13 -8.30 17.95 -29.14
CA THR A 13 -6.95 17.84 -28.57
C THR A 13 -6.90 17.84 -27.03
N PRO A 14 -7.58 18.74 -26.29
CA PRO A 14 -7.57 18.72 -24.82
C PRO A 14 -8.13 17.43 -24.22
N LEU A 15 -9.17 16.84 -24.84
CA LEU A 15 -9.73 15.55 -24.38
C LEU A 15 -8.70 14.43 -24.52
N PHE A 16 -7.99 14.36 -25.65
CA PHE A 16 -6.96 13.34 -25.86
C PHE A 16 -5.75 13.54 -24.95
N ALA A 17 -5.33 14.79 -24.71
CA ALA A 17 -4.25 15.10 -23.77
C ALA A 17 -4.60 14.64 -22.35
N PHE A 18 -5.81 14.95 -21.88
CA PHE A 18 -6.29 14.48 -20.57
C PHE A 18 -6.35 12.94 -20.50
N ALA A 19 -6.96 12.31 -21.50
CA ALA A 19 -7.08 10.85 -21.54
C ALA A 19 -5.70 10.16 -21.52
N ALA A 20 -4.71 10.70 -22.24
CA ALA A 20 -3.35 10.19 -22.26
C ALA A 20 -2.68 10.29 -20.88
N ILE A 21 -2.83 11.43 -20.18
CA ILE A 21 -2.30 11.62 -18.83
C ILE A 21 -2.94 10.63 -17.86
N VAL A 22 -4.28 10.55 -17.83
CA VAL A 22 -5.00 9.64 -16.92
C VAL A 22 -4.61 8.19 -17.17
N THR A 23 -4.51 7.77 -18.44
CA THR A 23 -4.10 6.41 -18.81
C THR A 23 -2.66 6.14 -18.36
N GLY A 24 -1.75 7.10 -18.54
CA GLY A 24 -0.35 6.99 -18.11
C GLY A 24 -0.24 6.85 -16.59
N VAL A 25 -0.97 7.68 -15.83
CA VAL A 25 -1.00 7.60 -14.36
C VAL A 25 -1.59 6.26 -13.90
N ALA A 26 -2.71 5.83 -14.48
CA ALA A 26 -3.33 4.55 -14.13
C ALA A 26 -2.40 3.35 -14.38
N ALA A 27 -1.71 3.33 -15.53
CA ALA A 27 -0.71 2.31 -15.83
C ALA A 27 0.47 2.34 -14.84
N TRP A 28 0.96 3.54 -14.48
CA TRP A 28 2.01 3.70 -13.49
C TRP A 28 1.58 3.26 -12.09
N SER A 29 0.34 3.51 -11.69
CA SER A 29 -0.17 3.01 -10.40
C SER A 29 -0.12 1.49 -10.33
N ILE A 30 -0.46 0.77 -11.41
CA ILE A 30 -0.45 -0.70 -11.39
C ILE A 30 0.98 -1.27 -11.24
N TRP A 31 1.98 -0.67 -11.88
CA TRP A 31 3.34 -1.23 -11.93
C TRP A 31 4.36 -0.57 -11.01
N GLY A 32 4.21 0.73 -10.77
CA GLY A 32 5.19 1.56 -10.06
C GLY A 32 4.80 1.93 -8.64
N SER A 33 3.68 1.41 -8.13
CA SER A 33 3.32 1.57 -6.72
C SER A 33 3.14 0.22 -6.03
N ASP A 34 3.67 0.10 -4.83
CA ASP A 34 3.37 -0.99 -3.90
C ASP A 34 1.94 -0.82 -3.38
N ILE A 35 0.94 -1.04 -4.24
CA ILE A 35 -0.49 -0.97 -3.89
C ILE A 35 -0.85 -2.06 -2.87
N PHE A 36 -0.04 -3.11 -2.80
CA PHE A 36 -0.29 -4.24 -1.91
C PHE A 36 0.34 -3.98 -0.54
N PRO A 37 -0.42 -4.15 0.55
CA PRO A 37 0.12 -4.09 1.90
C PRO A 37 1.33 -5.02 2.02
N SER A 38 2.33 -4.63 2.80
CA SER A 38 3.44 -5.53 3.14
C SER A 38 2.86 -6.83 3.69
N GLN A 39 3.17 -7.94 3.02
CA GLN A 39 2.68 -9.24 3.48
C GLN A 39 3.24 -9.54 4.86
N ASP A 40 2.41 -10.17 5.69
CA ASP A 40 2.88 -10.65 6.97
C ASP A 40 4.02 -11.66 6.77
N PRO A 41 5.00 -11.70 7.69
CA PRO A 41 6.01 -12.74 7.67
C PRO A 41 5.33 -14.12 7.67
N GLY A 42 5.75 -14.99 6.76
CA GLY A 42 5.26 -16.36 6.65
C GLY A 42 5.97 -17.31 7.61
N GLY A 43 5.39 -18.50 7.82
CA GLY A 43 6.01 -19.58 8.60
C GLY A 43 5.84 -19.46 10.11
N ASP A 44 6.73 -20.12 10.86
CA ASP A 44 6.70 -20.18 12.32
C ASP A 44 7.24 -18.88 12.96
N PRO A 45 6.46 -18.20 13.83
CA PRO A 45 6.89 -16.97 14.51
C PRO A 45 8.20 -17.09 15.28
N GLU A 46 8.60 -18.31 15.69
CA GLU A 46 9.87 -18.54 16.39
C GLU A 46 11.10 -18.21 15.53
N THR A 47 10.95 -18.23 14.21
CA THR A 47 12.03 -17.96 13.26
C THR A 47 12.07 -16.52 12.77
N TRP A 48 11.13 -15.68 13.22
CA TRP A 48 11.00 -14.32 12.72
C TRP A 48 12.07 -13.38 13.28
N THR A 49 12.50 -12.45 12.43
CA THR A 49 13.39 -11.36 12.83
C THR A 49 12.64 -10.29 13.62
N HIS A 50 13.37 -9.40 14.29
CA HIS A 50 12.81 -8.27 15.03
C HIS A 50 11.88 -7.40 14.16
N GLU A 51 12.30 -7.12 12.93
CA GLU A 51 11.53 -6.32 11.97
C GLU A 51 10.24 -7.03 11.54
N GLN A 52 10.28 -8.35 11.38
CA GLN A 52 9.13 -9.16 11.02
C GLN A 52 8.09 -9.16 12.15
N CYS A 53 8.51 -9.37 13.40
CA CYS A 53 7.62 -9.26 14.57
C CYS A 53 7.01 -7.86 14.69
N THR A 54 7.82 -6.81 14.47
CA THR A 54 7.37 -5.42 14.49
C THR A 54 6.35 -5.14 13.39
N THR A 55 6.61 -5.62 12.18
CA THR A 55 5.73 -5.45 11.02
C THR A 55 4.41 -6.16 11.23
N TRP A 56 4.43 -7.41 11.67
CA TRP A 56 3.22 -8.20 11.96
C TRP A 56 2.32 -7.52 13.00
N LEU A 57 2.92 -6.97 14.06
CA LEU A 57 2.20 -6.24 15.11
C LEU A 57 1.65 -4.90 14.58
N ARG A 58 2.43 -4.17 13.77
CA ARG A 58 2.02 -2.89 13.17
C ARG A 58 0.86 -3.08 12.20
N ASN A 59 0.90 -4.10 11.35
CA ASN A 59 -0.17 -4.46 10.41
C ASN A 59 -1.51 -4.72 11.12
N ARG A 60 -1.47 -5.11 12.40
CA ARG A 60 -2.63 -5.38 13.25
C ARG A 60 -2.98 -4.25 14.22
N ASN A 61 -2.36 -3.07 14.07
CA ASN A 61 -2.54 -1.93 14.98
C ASN A 61 -2.20 -2.24 16.45
N LEU A 62 -1.23 -3.13 16.69
CA LEU A 62 -0.79 -3.52 18.04
C LEU A 62 0.37 -2.66 18.58
N HIS A 63 0.76 -1.60 17.87
CA HIS A 63 1.74 -0.59 18.28
C HIS A 63 2.92 -1.15 19.10
N PRO A 64 3.86 -1.87 18.45
CA PRO A 64 5.07 -2.37 19.11
C PRO A 64 5.93 -1.22 19.64
N SER A 65 6.50 -1.39 20.85
CA SER A 65 7.46 -0.42 21.39
C SER A 65 8.78 -0.53 20.59
N PRO A 66 9.38 0.60 20.16
CA PRO A 66 10.65 0.57 19.45
C PRO A 66 11.83 0.12 20.33
N LEU A 67 11.67 0.12 21.65
CA LEU A 67 12.66 -0.33 22.62
C LEU A 67 12.47 -1.80 23.03
N ALA A 68 11.40 -2.46 22.57
CA ALA A 68 11.14 -3.85 22.93
C ALA A 68 12.16 -4.78 22.27
N THR A 69 12.60 -5.77 23.04
CA THR A 69 13.48 -6.83 22.56
C THR A 69 12.72 -7.77 21.62
N THR A 70 13.46 -8.51 20.78
CA THR A 70 12.87 -9.48 19.85
C THR A 70 12.00 -10.51 20.58
N ALA A 71 12.45 -11.00 21.74
CA ALA A 71 11.72 -11.97 22.55
C ALA A 71 10.38 -11.40 23.07
N GLU A 72 10.37 -10.16 23.56
CA GLU A 72 9.13 -9.51 24.04
C GLU A 72 8.13 -9.28 22.90
N LEU A 73 8.60 -8.87 21.72
CA LEU A 73 7.75 -8.72 20.54
C LEU A 73 7.17 -10.07 20.10
N LEU A 74 7.98 -11.13 20.13
CA LEU A 74 7.58 -12.48 19.76
C LEU A 74 6.53 -13.06 20.71
N GLU A 75 6.67 -12.84 22.02
CA GLU A 75 5.64 -13.21 22.99
C GLU A 75 4.32 -12.45 22.75
N ARG A 76 4.39 -11.16 22.40
CA ARG A 76 3.19 -10.40 22.01
C ARG A 76 2.54 -10.94 20.73
N VAL A 77 3.34 -11.34 19.74
CA VAL A 77 2.84 -11.98 18.52
C VAL A 77 2.09 -13.26 18.89
N LYS A 78 2.72 -14.17 19.65
CA LYS A 78 2.12 -15.44 20.08
C LYS A 78 0.83 -15.23 20.87
N ALA A 79 0.79 -14.25 21.77
CA ALA A 79 -0.41 -13.93 22.55
C ALA A 79 -1.59 -13.49 21.65
N ASN A 80 -1.33 -12.68 20.63
CA ASN A 80 -2.36 -12.20 19.71
C ASN A 80 -2.80 -13.27 18.69
N MET A 81 -1.93 -14.22 18.33
CA MET A 81 -2.30 -15.34 17.47
C MET A 81 -3.23 -16.35 18.16
N ARG A 82 -3.08 -16.54 19.48
CA ARG A 82 -3.87 -17.50 20.25
C ARG A 82 -5.29 -17.04 20.54
N THR A 83 -5.60 -15.76 20.35
CA THR A 83 -6.91 -15.21 20.69
C THR A 83 -7.86 -15.38 19.50
N PRO A 84 -8.90 -16.24 19.58
CA PRO A 84 -9.89 -16.32 18.52
C PRO A 84 -10.63 -14.97 18.43
N ARG A 85 -10.65 -14.38 17.24
CA ARG A 85 -11.49 -13.21 16.96
C ARG A 85 -12.90 -13.71 16.67
N ASN A 86 -13.84 -13.46 17.59
CA ASN A 86 -15.28 -13.58 17.33
C ASN A 86 -15.75 -12.51 16.33
#